data_AF-A0A7S1H2A4-F1
#
_entry.id   AF-A0A7S1H2A4-F1
#
_cell.length_a   1.000
_cell.length_b   1.000
_cell.length_c   1.000
_cell.angle_alpha   90.00
_cell.angle_beta   90.00
_cell.angle_gamma   90.00
#
_symmetry.space_group_name_H-M   'P 1'
#
loop_
_entity.id
_entity.type
_entity.pdbx_description
1 polymer ?
#
loop_
_entity_poly.entity_id
_entity_poly.type
_entity_poly.pdbx_seq_one_letter_code
_entity_poly.pdbx_strand_id
1 'polypeptide(L)'
;KRAQLALEKGNDDLAKEALTRRQQQVDEATNLQQQIDLQSASIDKLYEGMQVLESKILESKSKKEQMIARARTAQSTQKVNDMLGGVTGKTSMDAFTRMEEKVEALEAAAEVSAEMGSLGGNALPGSAAGSLESQFKALESSSSVDEELQKMKGLLNPSSESGAGKGDSKVDDELEKMKRDAGL
;
A
#
# COMPACT_ATOMS: atom_id res chain seq x y z
N LYS A 1 -29.81 -39.62 45.88
CA LYS A 1 -29.68 -39.11 47.26
C LYS A 1 -30.85 -38.21 47.68
N ARG A 2 -31.02 -36.98 47.16
CA ARG A 2 -32.17 -36.10 47.55
C ARG A 2 -33.55 -36.68 47.20
N ALA A 3 -33.70 -37.24 46.00
CA ALA A 3 -34.96 -37.92 45.60
C ALA A 3 -35.27 -39.18 46.43
N GLN A 4 -34.24 -39.97 46.79
CA GLN A 4 -34.39 -41.15 47.66
C GLN A 4 -34.84 -40.75 49.08
N LEU A 5 -34.22 -39.71 49.65
CA LEU A 5 -34.61 -39.17 50.96
C LEU A 5 -36.05 -38.62 50.97
N ALA A 6 -36.51 -38.03 49.86
CA ALA A 6 -37.88 -37.54 49.71
C ALA A 6 -38.89 -38.69 49.64
N LEU A 7 -38.57 -39.78 48.94
CA LEU A 7 -39.38 -41.00 48.90
C LEU A 7 -39.45 -41.71 50.26
N GLU A 8 -38.33 -41.80 50.99
CA GLU A 8 -38.31 -42.36 52.35
C GLU A 8 -39.21 -41.59 53.33
N LYS A 9 -39.41 -40.29 53.09
CA LYS A 9 -40.30 -39.43 53.87
C LYS A 9 -41.74 -39.36 53.31
N GLY A 10 -42.08 -40.17 52.30
CA GLY A 10 -43.40 -40.23 51.68
C GLY A 10 -43.79 -38.98 50.89
N ASN A 11 -42.80 -38.19 50.44
CA ASN A 11 -43.03 -36.92 49.75
C ASN A 11 -42.70 -37.03 48.26
N ASP A 12 -43.61 -37.65 47.51
CA ASP A 12 -43.43 -38.04 46.11
C ASP A 12 -43.26 -36.85 45.17
N ASP A 13 -43.91 -35.72 45.45
CA ASP A 13 -43.82 -34.51 44.61
C ASP A 13 -42.41 -33.89 44.69
N LEU A 14 -41.83 -33.86 45.88
CA LEU A 14 -40.45 -33.40 46.08
C LEU A 14 -39.43 -34.35 45.43
N ALA A 15 -39.72 -35.66 45.44
CA ALA A 15 -38.89 -36.65 44.76
C ALA A 15 -38.94 -36.47 43.23
N LYS A 16 -40.13 -36.23 42.65
CA LYS A 16 -40.30 -35.93 41.23
C LYS A 16 -39.55 -34.66 40.84
N GLU A 17 -39.68 -33.57 41.61
CA GLU A 17 -38.96 -32.33 41.31
C GLU A 17 -37.43 -32.55 41.35
N ALA A 18 -36.94 -33.28 42.35
CA ALA A 18 -35.51 -33.61 42.45
C ALA A 18 -35.02 -34.47 41.27
N LEU A 19 -35.84 -35.39 40.75
CA LEU A 19 -35.53 -36.19 39.56
C LEU A 19 -35.57 -35.33 38.29
N THR A 20 -36.54 -34.44 38.13
CA THR A 20 -36.62 -33.51 36.99
C THR A 20 -35.38 -32.62 36.94
N ARG A 21 -34.96 -32.03 38.07
CA ARG A 21 -33.73 -31.24 38.14
C ARG A 21 -32.49 -32.07 37.80
N ARG A 22 -32.43 -33.33 38.26
CA ARG A 22 -31.33 -34.23 37.90
C ARG A 22 -31.32 -34.49 36.39
N GLN A 23 -32.46 -34.73 35.77
CA GLN A 23 -32.56 -34.98 34.35
C GLN A 23 -32.09 -33.77 33.54
N GLN A 24 -32.55 -32.57 33.90
CA GLN A 24 -32.09 -31.32 33.28
C GLN A 24 -30.56 -31.17 33.34
N GLN A 25 -29.94 -31.46 34.48
CA GLN A 25 -28.48 -31.41 34.63
C GLN A 25 -27.75 -32.46 33.80
N VAL A 26 -28.33 -33.65 33.64
CA VAL A 26 -27.76 -34.71 32.79
C VAL A 26 -27.86 -34.34 31.32
N ASP A 27 -28.98 -33.75 30.90
CA ASP A 27 -29.17 -33.30 29.52
C ASP A 27 -28.20 -32.14 29.21
N GLU A 28 -28.04 -31.19 30.13
CA GLU A 28 -27.06 -30.10 30.02
C GLU A 28 -25.63 -30.61 29.94
N ALA A 29 -25.24 -31.56 30.82
CA ALA A 29 -23.93 -32.17 30.78
C ALA A 29 -23.66 -32.92 29.47
N THR A 30 -24.68 -33.60 28.92
CA THR A 30 -24.59 -34.30 27.63
C THR A 30 -24.39 -33.31 26.49
N ASN A 31 -25.14 -32.20 26.48
CA ASN A 31 -24.96 -31.14 25.49
C ASN A 31 -23.58 -30.49 25.58
N LEU A 32 -23.06 -30.25 26.78
CA LEU A 32 -21.71 -29.72 26.97
C LEU A 32 -20.65 -30.72 26.48
N GLN A 33 -20.84 -32.01 26.73
CA GLN A 33 -19.93 -33.04 26.21
C GLN A 33 -19.89 -33.04 24.68
N GLN A 34 -21.05 -32.96 24.02
CA GLN A 34 -21.11 -32.86 22.56
C GLN A 34 -20.41 -31.60 22.04
N GLN A 35 -20.54 -30.47 22.74
CA GLN A 35 -19.83 -29.24 22.38
C GLN A 35 -18.31 -29.39 22.54
N ILE A 36 -17.85 -30.05 23.61
CA ILE A 36 -16.42 -30.36 23.81
C ILE A 36 -15.89 -31.22 22.67
N ASP A 37 -16.62 -32.27 22.28
CA ASP A 37 -16.19 -33.17 21.20
C ASP A 37 -16.08 -32.43 19.85
N LEU A 38 -17.06 -31.57 19.54
CA LEU A 38 -17.02 -30.72 18.34
C LEU A 38 -15.86 -29.72 18.36
N GLN A 39 -15.58 -29.12 19.51
CA GLN A 39 -14.45 -28.18 19.67
C GLN A 39 -13.11 -28.92 19.56
N SER A 40 -12.98 -30.11 20.14
CA SER A 40 -11.78 -30.94 20.03
C SER A 40 -11.47 -31.26 18.57
N ALA A 41 -12.48 -31.73 17.81
CA ALA A 41 -12.30 -32.00 16.38
C ALA A 41 -11.91 -30.74 15.58
N SER A 42 -12.43 -29.58 15.97
CA SER A 42 -12.08 -28.29 15.35
C SER A 42 -10.63 -27.88 15.66
N ILE A 43 -10.17 -28.12 16.89
CA ILE A 43 -8.78 -27.88 17.32
C ILE A 43 -7.83 -28.81 16.57
N ASP A 44 -8.16 -30.10 16.46
CA ASP A 44 -7.34 -31.08 15.72
C ASP A 44 -7.15 -30.65 14.27
N LYS A 45 -8.24 -30.25 13.61
CA LYS A 45 -8.19 -29.73 12.23
C LYS A 45 -7.36 -28.45 12.11
N LEU A 46 -7.47 -27.53 13.07
CA LEU A 46 -6.65 -26.32 13.10
C LEU A 46 -5.16 -26.64 13.29
N TYR A 47 -4.85 -27.61 14.14
CA TYR A 47 -3.49 -28.05 14.40
C TYR A 47 -2.86 -28.72 13.17
N GLU A 48 -3.59 -29.61 12.50
CA GLU A 48 -3.17 -30.19 11.22
C GLU A 48 -2.94 -29.10 10.16
N GLY A 49 -3.87 -28.14 10.06
CA GLY A 49 -3.74 -26.99 9.16
C GLY A 49 -2.50 -26.14 9.47
N MET A 50 -2.18 -25.93 10.75
CA MET A 50 -1.00 -25.21 11.20
C MET A 50 0.28 -25.92 10.76
N GLN A 51 0.39 -27.24 10.97
CA GLN A 51 1.57 -28.01 10.55
C GLN A 51 1.78 -27.96 9.02
N VAL A 52 0.70 -28.07 8.24
CA VAL A 52 0.78 -27.94 6.78
C VAL A 52 1.25 -26.55 6.36
N LEU A 53 0.75 -25.50 7.01
CA LEU A 53 1.19 -24.12 6.77
C LEU A 53 2.66 -23.93 7.11
N GLU A 54 3.12 -24.45 8.25
CA GLU A 54 4.52 -24.38 8.66
C GLU A 54 5.44 -25.07 7.64
N SER A 55 5.07 -26.28 7.18
CA SER A 55 5.79 -26.98 6.12
C SER A 55 5.85 -26.16 4.82
N LYS A 56 4.73 -25.56 4.40
CA LYS A 56 4.70 -24.70 3.21
C LYS A 56 5.55 -23.45 3.36
N ILE A 57 5.61 -22.86 4.56
CA ILE A 57 6.46 -21.71 4.85
C ILE A 57 7.94 -22.10 4.71
N LEU A 58 8.34 -23.25 5.26
CA LEU A 58 9.71 -23.74 5.14
C LEU A 58 10.09 -24.02 3.68
N GLU A 59 9.22 -24.70 2.93
CA GLU A 59 9.42 -24.94 1.50
C GLU A 59 9.55 -23.61 0.72
N SER A 60 8.69 -22.64 1.01
CA SER A 60 8.70 -21.33 0.35
C SER A 60 9.95 -20.52 0.68
N LYS A 61 10.43 -20.58 1.93
CA LYS A 61 11.71 -19.96 2.33
C LYS A 61 12.88 -20.60 1.59
N SER A 62 12.93 -21.93 1.51
CA SER A 62 13.96 -22.65 0.76
C SER A 62 13.95 -22.27 -0.73
N LYS A 63 12.76 -22.21 -1.37
CA LYS A 63 12.61 -21.74 -2.76
C LYS A 63 13.09 -20.31 -2.94
N LYS A 64 12.76 -19.41 -2.01
CA LYS A 64 13.25 -18.02 -2.02
C LYS A 64 14.78 -17.97 -1.98
N GLU A 65 15.40 -18.71 -1.08
CA GLU A 65 16.86 -18.77 -0.96
C GLU A 65 17.52 -19.34 -2.22
N GLN A 66 16.92 -20.38 -2.81
CA GLN A 66 17.36 -20.94 -4.09
C GLN A 66 17.27 -19.91 -5.23
N MET A 67 16.18 -19.12 -5.30
CA MET A 67 16.03 -18.07 -6.30
C MET A 67 17.06 -16.94 -6.12
N ILE A 68 17.33 -16.54 -4.87
CA ILE A 68 18.36 -15.55 -4.56
C ILE A 68 19.74 -16.05 -5.02
N ALA A 69 20.07 -17.31 -4.72
CA ALA A 69 21.32 -17.92 -5.16
C ALA A 69 21.44 -17.92 -6.69
N ARG A 70 20.39 -18.36 -7.40
CA ARG A 70 20.36 -18.34 -8.88
C ARG A 70 20.52 -16.92 -9.45
N ALA A 71 19.84 -15.93 -8.87
CA ALA A 71 19.95 -14.54 -9.30
C ALA A 71 21.38 -14.00 -9.10
N ARG A 72 22.02 -14.31 -7.97
CA ARG A 72 23.43 -13.95 -7.72
C ARG A 72 24.37 -14.61 -8.71
N THR A 73 24.19 -15.89 -9.01
CA THR A 73 24.97 -16.60 -10.02
C THR A 73 24.78 -15.96 -11.39
N ALA A 74 23.54 -15.71 -11.81
CA ALA A 74 23.24 -15.07 -13.09
C ALA A 74 23.88 -13.67 -13.21
N GLN A 75 23.81 -12.85 -12.14
CA GLN A 75 24.49 -11.56 -12.10
C GLN A 75 26.02 -11.69 -12.19
N SER A 76 26.60 -12.69 -11.53
CA SER A 76 28.04 -12.94 -11.62
C SER A 76 28.44 -13.40 -13.02
N THR A 77 27.67 -14.28 -13.64
CA THR A 77 27.89 -14.73 -15.03
C THR A 77 27.75 -13.58 -16.00
N GLN A 78 26.75 -12.71 -15.84
CA GLN A 78 26.61 -11.50 -16.64
C GLN A 78 27.85 -10.60 -16.51
N LYS A 79 28.29 -10.30 -15.28
CA LYS A 79 29.50 -9.49 -15.06
C LYS A 79 30.74 -10.10 -15.70
N VAL A 80 30.94 -11.42 -15.58
CA VAL A 80 32.06 -12.12 -16.22
C VAL A 80 31.96 -12.03 -17.74
N ASN A 81 30.77 -12.20 -18.31
CA ASN A 81 30.56 -12.07 -19.75
C ASN A 81 30.77 -10.62 -20.23
N ASP A 82 30.35 -9.61 -19.48
CA ASP A 82 30.59 -8.19 -19.78
C ASP A 82 32.09 -7.88 -19.75
N MET A 83 32.81 -8.38 -18.74
CA MET A 83 34.26 -8.26 -18.65
C MET A 83 34.96 -9.00 -19.79
N LEU A 84 34.53 -10.22 -20.10
CA LEU A 84 35.08 -11.01 -21.20
C LEU A 84 34.80 -10.36 -22.55
N GLY A 85 33.60 -9.82 -22.77
CA GLY A 85 33.27 -9.03 -23.96
C GLY A 85 34.13 -7.77 -24.09
N GLY A 86 34.46 -7.12 -22.96
CA GLY A 86 35.46 -6.05 -22.92
C GLY A 86 36.90 -6.50 -23.21
N VAL A 87 37.24 -7.75 -22.91
CA VAL A 87 38.60 -8.32 -23.06
C VAL A 87 38.81 -9.09 -24.37
N THR A 88 37.77 -9.67 -24.98
CA THR A 88 37.88 -10.58 -26.15
C THR A 88 37.37 -10.00 -27.48
N GLY A 89 37.00 -8.71 -27.54
CA GLY A 89 36.60 -8.08 -28.79
C GLY A 89 37.15 -6.65 -28.96
N LYS A 90 38.27 -6.52 -29.68
CA LYS A 90 38.73 -5.26 -30.35
C LYS A 90 39.08 -4.06 -29.46
N THR A 91 39.62 -4.29 -28.28
CA THR A 91 39.84 -3.23 -27.28
C THR A 91 40.85 -2.13 -27.67
N SER A 92 41.66 -2.31 -28.71
CA SER A 92 42.60 -1.27 -29.18
C SER A 92 42.10 -0.50 -30.38
N MET A 93 41.48 -1.16 -31.38
CA MET A 93 41.01 -0.49 -32.60
C MET A 93 39.63 0.14 -32.42
N ASP A 94 38.66 -0.51 -31.78
CA ASP A 94 37.32 0.08 -31.58
C ASP A 94 37.36 1.25 -30.59
N ALA A 95 38.28 1.22 -29.61
CA ALA A 95 38.53 2.36 -28.73
C ALA A 95 39.19 3.53 -29.49
N PHE A 96 40.04 3.23 -30.47
CA PHE A 96 40.63 4.24 -31.36
C PHE A 96 39.57 4.83 -32.28
N THR A 97 38.72 4.00 -32.91
CA THR A 97 37.62 4.44 -33.77
C THR A 97 36.61 5.30 -33.01
N ARG A 98 36.26 4.95 -31.76
CA ARG A 98 35.40 5.81 -30.92
C ARG A 98 36.06 7.13 -30.53
N MET A 99 37.38 7.15 -30.40
CA MET A 99 38.12 8.39 -30.14
C MET A 99 38.22 9.24 -31.41
N GLU A 100 38.43 8.62 -32.57
CA GLU A 100 38.45 9.23 -33.89
C GLU A 100 37.08 9.84 -34.23
N GLU A 101 35.98 9.09 -34.10
CA GLU A 101 34.61 9.60 -34.28
C GLU A 101 34.30 10.78 -33.35
N LYS A 102 34.83 10.75 -32.11
CA LYS A 102 34.62 11.82 -31.14
C LYS A 102 35.46 13.05 -31.46
N VAL A 103 36.67 12.88 -31.99
CA VAL A 103 37.51 13.98 -32.47
C VAL A 103 36.90 14.58 -33.73
N GLU A 104 36.47 13.77 -34.69
CA GLU A 104 35.79 14.23 -35.91
C GLU A 104 34.50 15.00 -35.58
N ALA A 105 33.70 14.51 -34.63
CA ALA A 105 32.51 15.23 -34.17
C ALA A 105 32.85 16.56 -33.46
N LEU A 106 33.96 16.62 -32.72
CA LEU A 106 34.44 17.85 -32.08
C LEU A 106 35.03 18.83 -33.09
N GLU A 107 35.72 18.34 -34.12
CA GLU A 107 36.24 19.13 -35.23
C GLU A 107 35.08 19.69 -36.06
N ALA A 108 34.09 18.88 -36.41
CA ALA A 108 32.87 19.32 -37.09
C ALA A 108 32.08 20.33 -36.23
N ALA A 109 31.96 20.11 -34.92
CA ALA A 109 31.34 21.07 -34.02
C ALA A 109 32.14 22.38 -33.91
N ALA A 110 33.48 22.31 -33.91
CA ALA A 110 34.34 23.48 -33.93
C ALA A 110 34.26 24.22 -35.27
N GLU A 111 34.13 23.51 -36.39
CA GLU A 111 33.93 24.07 -37.72
C GLU A 111 32.58 24.77 -37.82
N VAL A 112 31.49 24.13 -37.37
CA VAL A 112 30.16 24.75 -37.29
C VAL A 112 30.16 25.94 -36.33
N SER A 113 30.88 25.85 -35.21
CA SER A 113 30.97 26.97 -34.26
C SER A 113 31.86 28.10 -34.77
N ALA A 114 32.87 27.82 -35.60
CA ALA A 114 33.68 28.82 -36.30
C ALA A 114 32.90 29.44 -37.47
N GLU A 115 32.10 28.66 -38.19
CA GLU A 115 31.18 29.12 -39.22
C GLU A 115 30.05 29.95 -38.61
N MET A 116 29.53 29.58 -37.43
CA MET A 116 28.53 30.35 -36.67
C MET A 116 29.13 31.57 -35.97
N GLY A 117 30.40 31.55 -35.58
CA GLY A 117 31.15 32.72 -35.13
C GLY A 117 31.49 33.68 -36.29
N SER A 118 31.69 33.14 -37.49
CA SER A 118 31.86 33.88 -38.75
C SER A 118 30.53 34.46 -39.27
N LEU A 119 29.41 33.74 -39.11
CA LEU A 119 28.04 34.26 -39.23
C LEU A 119 27.70 35.04 -37.95
N GLY A 120 28.40 36.16 -37.76
CA GLY A 120 28.21 37.08 -36.65
C GLY A 120 26.73 37.34 -36.35
N GLY A 121 26.42 37.35 -35.06
CA GLY A 121 25.08 37.46 -34.49
C GLY A 121 24.19 38.46 -35.21
N ASN A 122 23.27 37.96 -36.01
CA ASN A 122 21.91 38.46 -36.20
C ASN A 122 21.19 37.56 -37.21
N ALA A 123 19.99 37.13 -36.82
CA ALA A 123 18.95 36.57 -37.68
C ALA A 123 19.19 35.17 -38.27
N LEU A 124 18.59 34.16 -37.60
CA LEU A 124 17.92 33.08 -38.35
C LEU A 124 16.40 33.21 -38.16
N PRO A 125 15.63 33.56 -39.21
CA PRO A 125 14.17 33.60 -39.15
C PRO A 125 13.64 32.17 -38.98
N GLY A 126 13.01 31.88 -37.84
CA GLY A 126 12.36 30.58 -37.58
C GLY A 126 12.87 29.80 -36.37
N SER A 127 13.84 30.29 -35.58
CA SER A 127 14.23 29.60 -34.35
C SER A 127 13.18 29.80 -33.24
N ALA A 128 12.49 28.71 -32.87
CA ALA A 128 11.50 28.67 -31.80
C ALA A 128 12.09 28.93 -30.39
N ALA A 129 13.42 29.00 -30.27
CA ALA A 129 14.13 29.24 -29.02
C ALA A 129 13.83 30.63 -28.42
N GLY A 130 13.67 31.67 -29.24
CA GLY A 130 13.27 32.99 -28.75
C GLY A 130 11.80 33.08 -28.32
N SER A 131 10.95 32.21 -28.85
CA SER A 131 9.50 32.21 -28.58
C SER A 131 9.12 31.42 -27.33
N LEU A 132 9.78 30.29 -27.06
CA LEU A 132 9.49 29.45 -25.90
C LEU A 132 9.96 30.12 -24.59
N GLU A 133 11.16 30.70 -24.59
CA GLU A 133 11.70 31.44 -23.45
C GLU A 133 10.83 32.67 -23.11
N SER A 134 10.32 33.36 -24.13
CA SER A 134 9.37 34.46 -23.95
C SER A 134 8.01 34.00 -23.38
N GLN A 135 7.57 32.78 -23.68
CA GLN A 135 6.33 32.21 -23.14
C GLN A 135 6.50 31.74 -21.69
N PHE A 136 7.66 31.18 -21.32
CA PHE A 136 7.97 30.86 -19.93
C PHE A 136 8.06 32.11 -19.06
N LYS A 137 8.68 33.18 -19.57
CA LYS A 137 8.78 34.45 -18.86
C LYS A 137 7.41 35.13 -18.63
N ALA A 138 6.48 34.96 -19.56
CA ALA A 138 5.09 35.43 -19.41
C ALA A 138 4.30 34.60 -18.38
N LEU A 139 4.56 33.29 -18.28
CA LEU A 139 3.96 32.42 -17.26
C LEU A 139 4.51 32.71 -15.85
N GLU A 140 5.80 32.97 -15.70
CA GLU A 140 6.40 33.36 -14.41
C GLU A 140 5.83 34.69 -13.88
N SER A 141 5.51 35.63 -14.77
CA SER A 141 4.83 36.87 -14.37
C SER A 141 3.36 36.69 -13.97
N SER A 142 2.72 35.57 -14.33
CA SER A 142 1.34 35.26 -13.89
C SER A 142 1.31 34.62 -12.50
N SER A 143 2.33 33.82 -12.15
CA SER A 143 2.46 33.21 -10.81
C SER A 143 2.76 34.21 -9.70
N SER A 144 3.44 35.32 -9.99
CA SER A 144 3.71 36.35 -8.98
C SER A 144 2.46 37.12 -8.55
N VAL A 145 1.46 37.24 -9.43
CA VAL A 145 0.21 37.97 -9.15
C VAL A 145 -0.69 37.18 -8.21
N ASP A 146 -0.76 35.85 -8.35
CA ASP A 146 -1.53 34.98 -7.44
C ASP A 146 -0.92 34.95 -6.02
N GLU A 147 0.41 34.95 -5.89
CA GLU A 147 1.08 35.03 -4.59
C GLU A 147 0.85 36.38 -3.88
N GLU A 148 0.81 37.49 -4.61
CA GLU A 148 0.45 38.80 -4.05
C GLU A 148 -1.02 38.87 -3.64
N LEU A 149 -1.93 38.23 -4.40
CA LEU A 149 -3.36 38.19 -4.10
C LEU A 149 -3.66 37.33 -2.87
N GLN A 150 -2.93 36.24 -2.67
CA GLN A 150 -3.01 35.38 -1.49
C GLN A 150 -2.47 36.09 -0.23
N LYS A 151 -1.38 36.85 -0.36
CA LYS A 151 -0.86 37.71 0.74
C LYS A 151 -1.83 38.84 1.10
N MET A 152 -2.47 39.48 0.11
CA MET A 152 -3.47 40.52 0.35
C MET A 152 -4.73 39.98 1.03
N LYS A 153 -5.22 38.79 0.65
CA LYS A 153 -6.33 38.11 1.35
C LYS A 153 -6.00 37.77 2.81
N GLY A 154 -4.77 37.37 3.11
CA GLY A 154 -4.32 37.11 4.48
C GLY A 154 -4.28 38.36 5.36
N LEU A 155 -3.94 39.51 4.76
CA LEU A 155 -3.90 40.81 5.44
C LEU A 155 -5.29 41.43 5.66
N LEU A 156 -6.29 41.04 4.85
CA LEU A 156 -7.67 41.53 4.93
C LEU A 156 -8.57 40.73 5.89
N ASN A 157 -8.10 39.60 6.43
CA ASN A 157 -8.85 38.83 7.42
C ASN A 157 -8.09 38.60 8.76
N PRO A 158 -7.87 39.64 9.57
CA PRO A 158 -7.44 39.47 10.95
C PRO A 158 -8.61 39.76 11.91
N SER A 159 -9.66 38.93 11.94
CA SER A 159 -10.59 38.79 13.09
C SER A 159 -11.71 37.78 12.81
N SER A 160 -11.64 36.61 13.44
CA SER A 160 -12.73 35.91 14.15
C SER A 160 -12.54 34.39 14.12
N GLU A 161 -11.66 33.90 15.00
CA GLU A 161 -12.02 32.70 15.75
C GLU A 161 -12.70 33.14 17.05
N SER A 162 -13.76 32.40 17.40
CA SER A 162 -14.49 32.35 18.68
C SER A 162 -15.88 33.04 18.70
N GLY A 163 -16.94 32.23 18.62
CA GLY A 163 -18.34 32.62 18.85
C GLY A 163 -19.35 31.55 18.43
N ALA A 164 -19.76 30.71 19.38
CA ALA A 164 -20.85 29.74 19.24
C ALA A 164 -22.22 30.40 18.95
N GLY A 165 -23.09 29.76 18.15
CA GLY A 165 -24.52 30.11 18.14
C GLY A 165 -25.38 29.61 16.98
N LYS A 166 -26.06 28.47 17.21
CA LYS A 166 -27.42 28.11 16.75
C LYS A 166 -27.72 28.11 15.24
N GLY A 167 -27.73 26.90 14.65
CA GLY A 167 -28.34 26.65 13.34
C GLY A 167 -28.86 25.23 13.10
N ASP A 168 -28.31 24.20 13.74
CA ASP A 168 -28.48 22.82 13.24
C ASP A 168 -29.52 21.93 13.96
N SER A 169 -30.05 22.32 15.12
CA SER A 169 -30.86 21.39 15.92
C SER A 169 -32.24 21.07 15.32
N LYS A 170 -32.80 21.93 14.45
CA LYS A 170 -34.11 21.67 13.84
C LYS A 170 -34.04 20.69 12.66
N VAL A 171 -32.91 20.66 11.95
CA VAL A 171 -32.73 19.80 10.78
C VAL A 171 -32.42 18.37 11.23
N ASP A 172 -31.63 18.22 12.30
CA ASP A 172 -31.36 16.91 12.90
C ASP A 172 -32.61 16.26 13.52
N ASP A 173 -33.48 17.05 14.17
CA ASP A 173 -34.73 16.56 14.75
C ASP A 173 -35.73 16.08 13.68
N GLU A 174 -35.77 16.72 12.50
CA GLU A 174 -36.60 16.29 11.37
C GLU A 174 -36.04 15.02 10.69
N LEU A 175 -34.71 14.90 10.59
CA LEU A 175 -34.05 13.72 10.02
C LEU A 175 -34.30 12.45 10.87
N GLU A 176 -34.24 12.57 12.19
CA GLU A 176 -34.46 11.45 13.12
C GLU A 176 -35.93 11.04 13.23
N LYS A 177 -36.86 11.93 12.86
CA LYS A 177 -38.27 11.60 12.75
C LYS A 177 -38.56 10.85 11.44
N MET A 178 -37.96 11.25 10.32
CA MET A 178 -38.10 10.54 9.05
C MET A 178 -37.50 9.13 9.07
N LYS A 179 -36.39 8.91 9.78
CA LYS A 179 -35.81 7.57 9.94
C LYS A 179 -36.68 6.62 10.75
N ARG A 180 -37.32 7.12 11.82
CA ARG A 180 -38.23 6.32 12.65
C ARG A 180 -39.51 5.91 11.91
N ASP A 181 -40.07 6.79 11.07
CA ASP A 181 -41.26 6.45 10.27
C ASP A 181 -40.93 5.53 9.07
N ALA A 182 -39.65 5.42 8.67
CA ALA A 182 -39.20 4.59 7.55
C ALA A 182 -38.66 3.19 7.95
N GLY A 183 -38.52 2.89 9.25
CA GLY A 183 -38.31 1.52 9.74
C GLY A 183 -36.99 0.83 9.34
N LEU A 184 -35.86 1.54 9.42
CA LEU A 184 -34.50 0.96 9.54
C LEU A 184 -33.74 1.65 10.68
#